data_AF-A0A9P9PR95-F1
#
_entry.id   AF-A0A9P9PR95-F1
#
_cell.length_a   1.000
_cell.length_b   1.000
_cell.length_c   1.000
_cell.angle_alpha   90.00
_cell.angle_beta   90.00
_cell.angle_gamma   90.00
#
_symmetry.space_group_name_H-M   'P 1'
#
loop_
_entity.id
_entity.type
_entity.pdbx_description
1 polymer ?
#
loop_
_entity_poly.entity_id
_entity_poly.type
_entity_poly.pdbx_seq_one_letter_code
_entity_poly.pdbx_strand_id
1 'polypeptide(L)'
;MVDLHPPSWTMHVALNRKRSRLALDSDDEVQERREPSPTLSTLSDTLKRSKTQCELDELDIISPEEAWSVDVDAILASSTIATPMTGTFEAHNNWHNFKKGESLLVLCVQGNVHVHYDLLCSALPDLYTISPTLQAFVLCHDPSSHVLSTTAPFSLPLIQAATPSNNHFVRLGLLHPLGGGKFPLDALVVLDRHGRRRLVLPFGWGAGKHAATPAGRSIQMRLMGLLQSCVKTLEAER
;
A
#
# COMPACT_ATOMS: atom_id res chain seq x y z
N MET A 1 45.45 35.56 19.74
CA MET A 1 44.19 35.63 20.52
C MET A 1 43.42 36.82 19.99
N VAL A 2 42.42 36.56 19.16
CA VAL A 2 41.50 37.57 18.62
C VAL A 2 40.12 36.92 18.69
N ASP A 3 39.30 37.41 19.60
CA ASP A 3 37.91 37.00 19.79
C ASP A 3 37.06 37.48 18.62
N LEU A 4 36.36 36.54 17.96
CA LEU A 4 35.34 36.84 16.97
C LEU A 4 34.05 36.12 17.37
N HIS A 5 33.14 36.88 17.97
CA HIS A 5 31.74 36.51 18.18
C HIS A 5 31.04 36.28 16.84
N PRO A 6 30.25 35.20 16.67
CA PRO A 6 29.32 35.09 15.55
C PRO A 6 28.03 35.87 15.82
N PRO A 7 27.42 36.52 14.81
CA PRO A 7 26.17 37.24 14.98
C PRO A 7 24.98 36.29 15.12
N SER A 8 24.14 36.55 16.12
CA SER A 8 22.86 35.87 16.35
C SER A 8 21.81 36.36 15.35
N TRP A 9 21.32 35.46 14.49
CA TRP A 9 20.20 35.73 13.59
C TRP A 9 18.88 35.35 14.28
N THR A 10 18.18 36.33 14.84
CA THR A 10 16.81 36.19 15.35
C THR A 10 15.82 36.38 14.19
N MET A 11 15.20 35.29 13.72
CA MET A 11 14.04 35.39 12.83
C MET A 11 12.80 35.80 13.63
N HIS A 12 12.40 37.07 13.47
CA HIS A 12 11.12 37.60 13.94
C HIS A 12 9.99 37.03 13.06
N VAL A 13 9.35 35.96 13.49
CA VAL A 13 8.16 35.42 12.82
C VAL A 13 6.94 36.25 13.23
N ALA A 14 6.51 37.14 12.35
CA ALA A 14 5.28 37.91 12.49
C ALA A 14 4.06 36.96 12.36
N LEU A 15 3.39 36.68 13.47
CA LEU A 15 2.15 35.92 13.53
C LEU A 15 1.00 36.75 12.95
N ASN A 16 0.63 36.46 11.70
CA ASN A 16 -0.49 37.10 11.02
C ASN A 16 -1.84 36.55 11.53
N ARG A 17 -2.39 37.18 12.57
CA ARG A 17 -3.77 36.95 13.06
C ARG A 17 -4.78 37.52 12.06
N LYS A 18 -5.33 36.68 11.18
CA LYS A 18 -6.60 37.02 10.50
C LYS A 18 -7.78 36.70 11.42
N ARG A 19 -8.28 37.74 12.10
CA ARG A 19 -9.67 37.85 12.58
C ARG A 19 -10.57 38.00 11.34
N SER A 20 -11.53 37.11 11.15
CA SER A 20 -12.68 37.36 10.27
C SER A 20 -13.91 37.62 11.14
N ARG A 21 -14.71 38.60 10.71
CA ARG A 21 -15.64 39.39 11.52
C ARG A 21 -17.01 38.71 11.65
N LEU A 22 -17.60 38.92 12.81
CA LEU A 22 -19.03 38.83 13.12
C LEU A 22 -19.86 39.66 12.12
N ALA A 23 -21.00 39.13 11.69
CA ALA A 23 -22.14 39.88 11.19
C ALA A 23 -23.36 39.50 12.04
N LEU A 24 -24.07 40.52 12.53
CA LEU A 24 -25.24 40.46 13.41
C LEU A 24 -26.53 40.37 12.57
N ASP A 25 -27.48 39.60 13.12
CA ASP A 25 -28.95 39.63 13.11
C ASP A 25 -29.74 40.32 11.99
N SER A 26 -30.80 39.61 11.54
CA SER A 26 -32.15 40.17 11.51
C SER A 26 -33.19 39.03 11.55
N ASP A 27 -34.04 39.06 12.57
CA ASP A 27 -35.36 38.42 12.62
C ASP A 27 -36.28 39.04 11.55
N ASP A 28 -37.10 38.22 10.89
CA ASP A 28 -38.57 38.38 10.84
C ASP A 28 -39.23 37.28 10.00
N GLU A 29 -40.34 36.76 10.54
CA GLU A 29 -41.23 35.74 10.00
C GLU A 29 -41.96 36.21 8.73
N VAL A 30 -42.13 35.35 7.71
CA VAL A 30 -43.46 35.12 7.06
C VAL A 30 -43.49 33.74 6.41
N GLN A 31 -44.49 32.98 6.81
CA GLN A 31 -44.87 31.65 6.38
C GLN A 31 -45.75 31.74 5.11
N GLU A 32 -45.19 31.45 3.92
CA GLU A 32 -46.01 31.20 2.72
C GLU A 32 -46.03 29.70 2.38
N ARG A 33 -47.19 29.09 2.70
CA ARG A 33 -47.63 27.79 2.18
C ARG A 33 -47.62 27.82 0.64
N ARG A 34 -46.69 27.09 0.02
CA ARG A 34 -46.86 26.61 -1.36
C ARG A 34 -47.29 25.15 -1.34
N GLU A 35 -48.44 24.90 -1.95
CA GLU A 35 -48.98 23.57 -2.17
C GLU A 35 -48.06 22.74 -3.07
N PRO A 36 -47.94 21.41 -2.86
CA PRO A 36 -47.06 20.56 -3.64
C PRO A 36 -47.75 20.20 -4.97
N SER A 37 -47.27 20.75 -6.09
CA SER A 37 -47.57 20.17 -7.40
C SER A 37 -46.62 19.00 -7.68
N PRO A 38 -47.14 17.86 -8.16
CA PRO A 38 -46.39 16.63 -8.32
C PRO A 38 -45.65 16.68 -9.66
N THR A 39 -44.37 16.32 -9.68
CA THR A 39 -43.71 15.57 -10.76
C THR A 39 -42.19 15.55 -10.56
N LEU A 40 -41.60 14.42 -10.97
CA LEU A 40 -40.20 14.28 -11.33
C LEU A 40 -39.19 14.31 -10.17
N SER A 41 -38.85 13.12 -9.67
CA SER A 41 -37.63 12.42 -10.13
C SER A 41 -37.11 11.49 -9.04
N THR A 42 -37.16 10.20 -9.34
CA THR A 42 -36.43 9.09 -8.73
C THR A 42 -34.91 9.25 -8.93
N LEU A 43 -34.33 10.33 -8.43
CA LEU A 43 -32.90 10.66 -8.61
C LEU A 43 -32.35 11.31 -7.33
N SER A 44 -32.29 10.56 -6.23
CA SER A 44 -31.49 10.96 -5.06
C SER A 44 -31.10 9.77 -4.19
N ASP A 45 -30.73 8.65 -4.81
CA ASP A 45 -30.20 7.47 -4.08
C ASP A 45 -28.70 7.22 -4.33
N THR A 46 -27.99 8.19 -4.91
CA THR A 46 -26.54 8.13 -5.17
C THR A 46 -25.69 8.91 -4.16
N LEU A 47 -26.28 9.46 -3.10
CA LEU A 47 -25.59 10.29 -2.12
C LEU A 47 -25.28 9.52 -0.84
N LYS A 48 -24.23 8.68 -0.89
CA LYS A 48 -23.29 8.40 0.22
C LYS A 48 -22.24 7.35 -0.20
N ARG A 49 -21.46 7.62 -1.26
CA ARG A 49 -20.14 6.94 -1.35
C ARG A 49 -19.30 7.44 -0.17
N SER A 50 -18.92 6.53 0.72
CA SER A 50 -18.05 6.89 1.84
C SER A 50 -16.66 7.29 1.32
N LYS A 51 -15.95 8.18 2.02
CA LYS A 51 -14.59 8.62 1.63
C LYS A 51 -13.65 7.43 1.33
N THR A 52 -13.75 6.37 2.11
CA THR A 52 -12.98 5.13 1.92
C THR A 52 -13.31 4.41 0.60
N GLN A 53 -14.58 4.41 0.18
CA GLN A 53 -14.97 3.83 -1.10
C GLN A 53 -14.35 4.58 -2.27
N CYS A 54 -14.30 5.92 -2.20
CA CYS A 54 -13.67 6.77 -3.21
C CYS A 54 -12.16 6.50 -3.29
N GLU A 55 -11.46 6.44 -2.15
CA GLU A 55 -10.02 6.13 -2.10
C GLU A 55 -9.69 4.74 -2.68
N LEU A 56 -10.59 3.75 -2.52
CA LEU A 56 -10.42 2.42 -3.11
C LEU A 56 -10.74 2.38 -4.61
N ASP A 57 -11.60 3.28 -5.11
CA ASP A 57 -11.92 3.40 -6.53
C ASP A 57 -10.75 3.98 -7.34
N GLU A 58 -9.82 4.70 -6.69
CA GLU A 58 -8.63 5.28 -7.30
C GLU A 58 -7.46 4.28 -7.45
N LEU A 59 -7.53 3.11 -6.82
CA LEU A 59 -6.52 2.07 -6.98
C LEU A 59 -6.74 1.33 -8.30
N ASP A 60 -5.73 1.39 -9.17
CA ASP A 60 -5.76 0.72 -10.47
C ASP A 60 -4.39 0.15 -10.86
N ILE A 61 -4.39 -0.67 -11.91
CA ILE A 61 -3.19 -1.20 -12.54
C ILE A 61 -2.53 -0.06 -13.31
N ILE A 62 -1.29 0.25 -12.95
CA ILE A 62 -0.49 1.29 -13.61
C ILE A 62 -0.19 0.84 -15.04
N SER A 63 -0.30 1.74 -16.01
CA SER A 63 0.01 1.43 -17.40
C SER A 63 1.51 1.15 -17.60
N PRO A 64 1.90 0.40 -18.63
CA PRO A 64 3.32 0.15 -18.95
C PRO A 64 4.16 1.42 -19.08
N GLU A 65 3.54 2.51 -19.55
CA GLU A 65 4.18 3.79 -19.88
C GLU A 65 4.42 4.66 -18.64
N GLU A 66 3.56 4.53 -17.62
CA GLU A 66 3.62 5.27 -16.36
C GLU A 66 4.38 4.50 -15.27
N ALA A 67 4.53 3.18 -15.45
CA ALA A 67 5.18 2.32 -14.48
C ALA A 67 6.69 2.52 -14.49
N TRP A 68 7.26 2.83 -13.33
CA TRP A 68 8.71 2.86 -13.17
C TRP A 68 9.30 1.46 -12.99
N SER A 69 10.53 1.28 -13.45
CA SER A 69 11.28 0.04 -13.32
C SER A 69 11.91 -0.11 -11.94
N VAL A 70 11.89 -1.33 -11.44
CA VAL A 70 12.55 -1.77 -10.21
C VAL A 70 13.62 -2.78 -10.57
N ASP A 71 14.79 -2.66 -9.96
CA ASP A 71 15.91 -3.57 -10.14
C ASP A 71 15.63 -4.91 -9.43
N VAL A 72 14.94 -5.81 -10.14
CA VAL A 72 14.55 -7.14 -9.64
C VAL A 72 15.77 -8.00 -9.34
N ASP A 73 16.83 -7.91 -10.16
CA ASP A 73 18.05 -8.69 -9.93
C ASP A 73 18.70 -8.32 -8.60
N ALA A 74 18.73 -7.03 -8.23
CA ALA A 74 19.21 -6.61 -6.91
C ALA A 74 18.30 -7.08 -5.76
N ILE A 75 16.98 -7.18 -5.96
CA ILE A 75 16.06 -7.76 -4.95
C ILE A 75 16.40 -9.24 -4.75
N LEU A 76 16.46 -10.01 -5.82
CA LEU A 76 16.70 -11.46 -5.76
C LEU A 76 18.13 -11.82 -5.29
N ALA A 77 19.10 -10.93 -5.48
CA ALA A 77 20.46 -11.09 -4.97
C ALA A 77 20.61 -10.71 -3.48
N SER A 78 19.58 -10.17 -2.84
CA SER A 78 19.63 -9.76 -1.44
C SER A 78 19.56 -10.97 -0.49
N SER A 79 20.06 -10.79 0.74
CA SER A 79 20.01 -11.82 1.77
C SER A 79 18.58 -12.33 1.96
N THR A 80 18.40 -13.65 1.88
CA THR A 80 17.08 -14.29 1.91
C THR A 80 17.07 -15.43 2.91
N ILE A 81 16.02 -15.48 3.73
CA ILE A 81 15.75 -16.59 4.65
C ILE A 81 14.43 -17.23 4.24
N ALA A 82 14.42 -18.55 4.00
CA ALA A 82 13.21 -19.26 3.57
C ALA A 82 12.16 -19.41 4.69
N THR A 83 12.62 -19.57 5.92
CA THR A 83 11.80 -19.74 7.14
C THR A 83 12.45 -18.99 8.30
N PRO A 84 11.68 -18.19 9.07
CA PRO A 84 12.21 -17.55 10.26
C PRO A 84 12.83 -18.59 11.20
N MET A 85 13.91 -18.22 11.88
CA MET A 85 14.63 -19.12 12.79
C MET A 85 13.76 -19.63 13.97
N THR A 86 12.63 -18.97 14.21
CA THR A 86 11.69 -19.26 15.30
C THR A 86 10.32 -19.62 14.72
N GLY A 87 10.01 -20.92 14.58
CA GLY A 87 8.68 -21.38 14.19
C GLY A 87 8.65 -22.79 13.60
N THR A 88 7.46 -23.38 13.52
CA THR A 88 7.20 -24.68 12.85
C THR A 88 6.67 -24.51 11.43
N PHE A 89 6.80 -23.31 10.84
CA PHE A 89 6.27 -23.03 9.51
C PHE A 89 7.02 -23.83 8.45
N GLU A 90 6.27 -24.45 7.54
CA GLU A 90 6.83 -24.97 6.30
C GLU A 90 7.21 -23.80 5.38
N ALA A 91 8.40 -23.90 4.77
CA ALA A 91 8.84 -22.92 3.79
C ALA A 91 8.07 -23.12 2.48
N HIS A 92 7.38 -22.08 2.01
CA HIS A 92 6.67 -22.08 0.75
C HIS A 92 7.42 -21.21 -0.27
N ASN A 93 7.79 -21.79 -1.40
CA ASN A 93 8.36 -21.06 -2.52
C ASN A 93 7.95 -21.71 -3.86
N ASN A 94 7.95 -20.92 -4.93
CA ASN A 94 7.63 -21.38 -6.28
C ASN A 94 8.85 -21.37 -7.20
N TRP A 95 10.05 -21.51 -6.63
CA TRP A 95 11.30 -21.25 -7.33
C TRP A 95 11.55 -22.21 -8.49
N HIS A 96 11.05 -23.45 -8.38
CA HIS A 96 11.14 -24.46 -9.44
C HIS A 96 10.40 -24.07 -10.73
N ASN A 97 9.40 -23.17 -10.64
CA ASN A 97 8.68 -22.63 -11.79
C ASN A 97 9.18 -21.24 -12.21
N PHE A 98 10.20 -20.70 -11.54
CA PHE A 98 10.70 -19.37 -11.85
C PHE A 98 11.35 -19.35 -13.24
N LYS A 99 10.93 -18.37 -14.03
CA LYS A 99 11.48 -18.05 -15.35
C LYS A 99 11.85 -16.58 -15.41
N LYS A 100 13.16 -16.29 -15.51
CA LYS A 100 13.67 -14.93 -15.61
C LYS A 100 13.10 -14.24 -16.86
N GLY A 101 12.57 -13.03 -16.68
CA GLY A 101 11.97 -12.25 -17.77
C GLY A 101 10.56 -12.68 -18.20
N GLU A 102 9.99 -13.72 -17.58
CA GLU A 102 8.61 -14.16 -17.83
C GLU A 102 7.74 -14.11 -16.56
N SER A 103 8.35 -14.33 -15.39
CA SER A 103 7.62 -14.46 -14.13
C SER A 103 7.19 -13.11 -13.58
N LEU A 104 5.95 -13.04 -13.11
CA LEU A 104 5.47 -11.94 -12.26
C LEU A 104 6.01 -12.10 -10.85
N LEU A 105 6.25 -10.99 -10.16
CA LEU A 105 6.65 -10.98 -8.76
C LEU A 105 5.59 -10.25 -7.92
N VAL A 106 5.15 -10.88 -6.84
CA VAL A 106 4.33 -10.25 -5.80
C VAL A 106 5.18 -10.05 -4.55
N LEU A 107 5.41 -8.79 -4.20
CA LEU A 107 6.19 -8.40 -3.04
C LEU A 107 5.25 -8.00 -1.90
N CYS A 108 5.36 -8.70 -0.78
CA CYS A 108 4.73 -8.37 0.49
C CYS A 108 5.68 -7.47 1.28
N VAL A 109 5.51 -6.16 1.17
CA VAL A 109 6.34 -5.18 1.88
C VAL A 109 5.81 -5.04 3.30
N GLN A 110 6.55 -5.57 4.27
CA GLN A 110 6.08 -5.68 5.65
C GLN A 110 6.82 -4.70 6.57
N GLY A 111 6.04 -3.79 7.16
CA GLY A 111 6.40 -2.93 8.27
C GLY A 111 5.78 -3.47 9.56
N ASN A 112 4.67 -2.88 10.00
CA ASN A 112 4.06 -3.16 11.31
C ASN A 112 2.73 -3.91 11.23
N VAL A 113 2.19 -4.15 10.03
CA VAL A 113 0.86 -4.75 9.85
C VAL A 113 0.98 -6.13 9.23
N HIS A 114 0.39 -7.14 9.85
CA HIS A 114 0.49 -8.54 9.36
C HIS A 114 -0.64 -8.95 8.39
N VAL A 115 -1.77 -8.24 8.38
CA VAL A 115 -2.99 -8.71 7.67
C VAL A 115 -2.77 -8.99 6.17
N HIS A 116 -1.90 -8.22 5.51
CA HIS A 116 -1.65 -8.35 4.08
C HIS A 116 -0.81 -9.58 3.75
N TYR A 117 0.07 -10.00 4.67
CA TYR A 117 0.81 -11.26 4.58
C TYR A 117 -0.15 -12.45 4.63
N ASP A 118 -1.06 -12.47 5.61
CA ASP A 118 -2.05 -13.55 5.76
C ASP A 118 -2.98 -13.66 4.53
N LEU A 119 -3.42 -12.50 4.03
CA LEU A 119 -4.26 -12.42 2.83
C LEU A 119 -3.51 -12.91 1.58
N LEU A 120 -2.24 -12.52 1.41
CA LEU A 120 -1.43 -13.01 0.30
C LEU A 120 -1.26 -14.53 0.37
N CYS A 121 -0.85 -15.07 1.53
CA CYS A 121 -0.70 -16.51 1.70
C CYS A 121 -1.97 -17.28 1.37
N SER A 122 -3.14 -16.75 1.77
CA SER A 122 -4.44 -17.35 1.45
C SER A 122 -4.77 -17.28 -0.05
N ALA A 123 -4.37 -16.23 -0.74
CA ALA A 123 -4.66 -16.02 -2.17
C ALA A 123 -3.68 -16.74 -3.11
N LEU A 124 -2.50 -17.14 -2.65
CA LEU A 124 -1.45 -17.70 -3.50
C LEU A 124 -1.86 -18.92 -4.34
N PRO A 125 -2.62 -19.92 -3.82
CA PRO A 125 -3.08 -21.04 -4.64
C PRO A 125 -3.87 -20.59 -5.89
N ASP A 126 -4.75 -19.59 -5.73
CA ASP A 126 -5.52 -19.03 -6.84
C ASP A 126 -4.64 -18.21 -7.79
N LEU A 127 -3.69 -17.46 -7.25
CA LEU A 127 -2.73 -16.69 -8.05
C LEU A 127 -1.82 -17.60 -8.89
N TYR A 128 -1.39 -18.74 -8.36
CA TYR A 128 -0.61 -19.73 -9.12
C TYR A 128 -1.43 -20.44 -10.19
N THR A 129 -2.74 -20.59 -10.00
CA THR A 129 -3.63 -21.09 -11.06
C THR A 129 -3.69 -20.12 -12.23
N ILE A 130 -3.59 -18.80 -11.98
CA ILE A 130 -3.60 -17.77 -13.01
C ILE A 130 -2.22 -17.63 -13.67
N SER A 131 -1.15 -17.55 -12.85
CA SER A 131 0.24 -17.40 -13.31
C SER A 131 1.12 -18.46 -12.62
N PRO A 132 1.31 -19.64 -13.25
CA PRO A 132 2.08 -20.74 -12.64
C PRO A 132 3.54 -20.40 -12.32
N THR A 133 4.11 -19.42 -13.01
CA THR A 133 5.50 -18.96 -12.80
C THR A 133 5.63 -17.84 -11.76
N LEU A 134 4.52 -17.35 -11.21
CA LEU A 134 4.50 -16.22 -10.26
C LEU A 134 5.36 -16.53 -9.03
N GLN A 135 6.14 -15.56 -8.59
CA GLN A 135 6.92 -15.65 -7.36
C GLN A 135 6.36 -14.69 -6.32
N ALA A 136 6.38 -15.09 -5.05
CA ALA A 136 5.95 -14.27 -3.94
C ALA A 136 7.02 -14.22 -2.85
N PHE A 137 7.32 -13.01 -2.37
CA PHE A 137 8.38 -12.75 -1.39
C PHE A 137 7.93 -11.74 -0.34
N VAL A 138 8.50 -11.81 0.85
CA VAL A 138 8.34 -10.78 1.88
C VAL A 138 9.56 -9.87 1.86
N LEU A 139 9.35 -8.57 1.70
CA LEU A 139 10.40 -7.57 1.89
C LEU A 139 10.31 -7.03 3.31
N CYS A 140 11.38 -7.23 4.09
CA CYS A 140 11.47 -6.80 5.48
C CYS A 140 12.83 -6.14 5.76
N HIS A 141 12.95 -5.44 6.88
CA HIS A 141 14.20 -4.74 7.20
C HIS A 141 15.34 -5.72 7.52
N ASP A 142 15.06 -6.75 8.33
CA ASP A 142 16.00 -7.80 8.70
C ASP A 142 15.26 -9.14 8.83
N PRO A 143 15.49 -10.10 7.92
CA PRO A 143 14.84 -11.41 7.95
C PRO A 143 15.07 -12.20 9.25
N SER A 144 16.19 -11.99 9.94
CA SER A 144 16.55 -12.79 11.12
C SER A 144 15.76 -12.43 12.37
N SER A 145 15.31 -11.17 12.47
CA SER A 145 14.49 -10.65 13.57
C SER A 145 13.01 -10.48 13.19
N HIS A 146 12.64 -10.84 11.97
CA HIS A 146 11.28 -10.63 11.46
C HIS A 146 10.29 -11.60 12.10
N VAL A 147 9.21 -11.05 12.65
CA VAL A 147 8.12 -11.83 13.24
C VAL A 147 7.02 -12.00 12.19
N LEU A 148 6.79 -13.25 11.77
CA LEU A 148 5.68 -13.59 10.89
C LEU A 148 4.36 -13.72 11.65
N SER A 149 3.26 -13.59 10.91
CA SER A 149 1.94 -13.86 11.45
C SER A 149 1.81 -15.31 11.89
N THR A 150 1.23 -15.54 13.07
CA THR A 150 0.97 -16.89 13.59
C THR A 150 -0.21 -17.58 12.91
N THR A 151 -0.97 -16.87 12.07
CA THR A 151 -2.17 -17.38 11.41
C THR A 151 -1.95 -17.85 9.98
N ALA A 152 -0.79 -17.53 9.39
CA ALA A 152 -0.49 -17.94 8.02
C ALA A 152 -0.25 -19.46 7.94
N PRO A 153 -0.66 -20.13 6.84
CA PRO A 153 -0.46 -21.57 6.69
C PRO A 153 1.00 -21.98 6.46
N PHE A 154 1.85 -21.07 5.98
CA PHE A 154 3.24 -21.31 5.63
C PHE A 154 4.07 -20.02 5.71
N SER A 155 5.39 -20.15 5.56
CA SER A 155 6.34 -19.04 5.48
C SER A 155 6.73 -18.75 4.03
N LEU A 156 6.57 -17.51 3.58
CA LEU A 156 7.20 -17.05 2.33
C LEU A 156 8.68 -16.69 2.55
N PRO A 157 9.52 -16.68 1.50
CA PRO A 157 10.90 -16.27 1.64
C PRO A 157 10.99 -14.79 2.03
N LEU A 158 11.77 -14.52 3.07
CA LEU A 158 12.00 -13.19 3.62
C LEU A 158 13.29 -12.62 3.03
N ILE A 159 13.17 -11.56 2.26
CA ILE A 159 14.27 -10.84 1.63
C ILE A 159 14.58 -9.59 2.44
N GLN A 160 15.86 -9.41 2.75
CA GLN A 160 16.36 -8.20 3.37
C GLN A 160 16.28 -7.04 2.38
N ALA A 161 15.44 -6.05 2.70
CA ALA A 161 15.12 -4.95 1.81
C ALA A 161 15.83 -3.63 2.16
N ALA A 162 16.51 -3.56 3.30
CA ALA A 162 17.30 -2.42 3.70
C ALA A 162 18.69 -2.84 4.21
N THR A 163 19.71 -2.33 3.53
CA THR A 163 21.11 -2.32 3.94
C THR A 163 21.65 -0.90 3.78
N PRO A 164 22.82 -0.56 4.35
CA PRO A 164 23.41 0.76 4.16
C PRO A 164 23.67 1.13 2.69
N SER A 165 23.90 0.14 1.82
CA SER A 165 24.20 0.34 0.40
C SER A 165 22.99 0.15 -0.53
N ASN A 166 21.91 -0.47 -0.05
CA ASN A 166 20.74 -0.77 -0.88
C ASN A 166 19.45 -0.70 -0.08
N ASN A 167 18.48 0.06 -0.57
CA ASN A 167 17.18 0.21 0.07
C ASN A 167 16.06 0.04 -0.95
N HIS A 168 15.46 -1.14 -0.98
CA HIS A 168 14.39 -1.49 -1.90
C HIS A 168 13.09 -0.75 -1.58
N PHE A 169 12.87 -0.35 -0.31
CA PHE A 169 11.70 0.45 0.06
C PHE A 169 11.72 1.84 -0.61
N VAL A 170 12.90 2.46 -0.73
CA VAL A 170 13.06 3.72 -1.47
C VAL A 170 12.72 3.51 -2.95
N ARG A 171 13.30 2.48 -3.58
CA ARG A 171 13.10 2.17 -5.00
C ARG A 171 11.63 1.86 -5.33
N LEU A 172 10.90 1.30 -4.37
CA LEU A 172 9.47 1.02 -4.48
C LEU A 172 8.58 2.22 -4.15
N GLY A 173 9.14 3.32 -3.62
CA GLY A 173 8.37 4.48 -3.17
C GLY A 173 7.54 4.20 -1.90
N LEU A 174 7.99 3.25 -1.07
CA LEU A 174 7.25 2.71 0.07
C LEU A 174 7.95 3.01 1.40
N LEU A 175 8.53 4.20 1.57
CA LEU A 175 9.01 4.66 2.87
C LEU A 175 7.94 5.47 3.60
N HIS A 176 7.81 5.22 4.90
CA HIS A 176 6.89 5.97 5.75
C HIS A 176 7.39 7.42 5.90
N PRO A 177 6.58 8.45 5.56
CA PRO A 177 7.01 9.86 5.60
C PRO A 177 7.48 10.33 6.99
N LEU A 178 6.85 9.81 8.04
CA LEU A 178 7.23 10.09 9.44
C LEU A 178 8.20 9.05 10.03
N GLY A 179 8.62 8.06 9.23
CA GLY A 179 9.44 6.93 9.67
C GLY A 179 10.94 7.20 9.65
N GLY A 180 11.37 8.46 9.49
CA GLY A 180 12.79 8.84 9.43
C GLY A 180 13.58 8.13 8.33
N GLY A 181 12.92 7.71 7.25
CA GLY A 181 13.53 6.95 6.16
C GLY A 181 13.86 5.48 6.47
N LYS A 182 13.38 4.95 7.60
CA LYS A 182 13.73 3.59 8.08
C LYS A 182 12.59 2.59 7.92
N PHE A 183 11.36 3.03 8.16
CA PHE A 183 10.21 2.13 8.19
C PHE A 183 9.49 2.11 6.84
N PRO A 184 9.18 0.92 6.30
CA PRO A 184 8.40 0.83 5.09
C PRO A 184 6.90 1.08 5.37
N LEU A 185 6.17 1.41 4.31
CA LEU A 185 4.72 1.35 4.28
C LEU A 185 4.29 -0.09 3.96
N ASP A 186 3.43 -0.66 4.80
CA ASP A 186 2.86 -1.99 4.59
C ASP A 186 2.05 -2.06 3.29
N ALA A 187 2.43 -2.94 2.36
CA ALA A 187 1.81 -3.00 1.04
C ALA A 187 1.99 -4.36 0.34
N LEU A 188 1.10 -4.67 -0.60
CA LEU A 188 1.38 -5.65 -1.65
C LEU A 188 1.75 -4.91 -2.93
N VAL A 189 2.81 -5.35 -3.58
CA VAL A 189 3.30 -4.78 -4.84
C VAL A 189 3.37 -5.86 -5.90
N VAL A 190 2.86 -5.56 -7.11
CA VAL A 190 3.03 -6.45 -8.26
C VAL A 190 4.06 -5.84 -9.21
N LEU A 191 5.10 -6.62 -9.51
CA LEU A 191 6.05 -6.32 -10.58
C LEU A 191 5.76 -7.20 -11.78
N ASP A 192 5.73 -6.60 -12.98
CA ASP A 192 5.62 -7.37 -14.21
C ASP A 192 6.93 -8.06 -14.62
N ARG A 193 6.87 -8.81 -15.71
CA ARG A 193 8.00 -9.56 -16.28
C ARG A 193 9.19 -8.69 -16.68
N HIS A 194 8.99 -7.38 -16.84
CA HIS A 194 10.03 -6.40 -17.14
C HIS A 194 10.52 -5.67 -15.88
N GLY A 195 10.08 -6.09 -14.70
CA GLY A 195 10.44 -5.47 -13.42
C GLY A 195 9.74 -4.13 -13.17
N ARG A 196 8.67 -3.80 -13.90
CA ARG A 196 7.94 -2.55 -13.69
C ARG A 196 6.93 -2.70 -12.57
N ARG A 197 6.81 -1.69 -11.72
CA ARG A 197 5.83 -1.65 -10.63
C ARG A 197 4.43 -1.35 -11.19
N ARG A 198 3.59 -2.38 -11.31
CA ARG A 198 2.26 -2.29 -11.96
C ARG A 198 1.09 -2.14 -11.01
N LEU A 199 1.24 -2.49 -9.73
CA LEU A 199 0.21 -2.30 -8.72
C LEU A 199 0.83 -2.10 -7.34
N VAL A 200 0.24 -1.22 -6.53
CA VAL A 200 0.52 -1.10 -5.10
C VAL A 200 -0.78 -1.07 -4.32
N LEU A 201 -0.96 -2.04 -3.42
CA LEU A 201 -2.11 -2.15 -2.54
C LEU A 201 -1.69 -1.74 -1.13
N PRO A 202 -2.21 -0.62 -0.60
CA PRO A 202 -1.83 -0.13 0.72
C PRO A 202 -2.52 -0.94 1.83
N PHE A 203 -1.86 -1.13 2.97
CA PHE A 203 -2.44 -1.72 4.18
C PHE A 203 -2.05 -0.91 5.40
N GLY A 204 -3.02 -0.50 6.23
CA GLY A 204 -2.75 0.37 7.39
C GLY A 204 -2.53 1.85 7.04
N TRP A 205 -2.58 2.21 5.75
CA TRP A 205 -2.54 3.59 5.26
C TRP A 205 -3.41 3.75 4.01
N GLY A 206 -3.66 5.00 3.59
CA GLY A 206 -4.46 5.32 2.40
C GLY A 206 -5.80 4.60 2.38
N ALA A 207 -6.16 4.06 1.21
CA ALA A 207 -7.40 3.31 0.98
C ALA A 207 -7.50 2.02 1.84
N GLY A 208 -6.36 1.46 2.25
CA GLY A 208 -6.26 0.25 3.06
C GLY A 208 -6.12 0.47 4.56
N LYS A 209 -6.26 1.72 5.04
CA LYS A 209 -6.08 2.07 6.46
C LYS A 209 -6.95 1.26 7.42
N HIS A 210 -8.14 0.84 6.97
CA HIS A 210 -9.08 0.08 7.79
C HIS A 210 -9.06 -1.42 7.51
N ALA A 211 -8.15 -1.92 6.66
CA ALA A 211 -8.09 -3.33 6.28
C ALA A 211 -7.87 -4.26 7.50
N ALA A 212 -7.14 -3.84 8.52
CA ALA A 212 -6.90 -4.63 9.73
C ALA A 212 -7.96 -4.44 10.84
N THR A 213 -9.00 -3.62 10.60
CA THR A 213 -10.04 -3.37 11.61
C THR A 213 -11.12 -4.46 11.58
N PRO A 214 -11.94 -4.64 12.64
CA PRO A 214 -13.02 -5.62 12.65
C PRO A 214 -14.03 -5.47 11.48
N ALA A 215 -14.21 -4.25 10.97
CA ALA A 215 -15.07 -3.96 9.82
C ALA A 215 -14.32 -3.94 8.47
N GLY A 216 -13.03 -4.30 8.45
CA GLY A 216 -12.14 -4.18 7.30
C GLY A 216 -12.36 -5.20 6.18
N ARG A 217 -13.23 -6.20 6.38
CA ARG A 217 -13.39 -7.33 5.45
C ARG A 217 -13.74 -6.90 4.02
N SER A 218 -14.62 -5.92 3.84
CA SER A 218 -14.96 -5.40 2.51
C SER A 218 -13.76 -4.78 1.79
N ILE A 219 -12.89 -4.10 2.53
CA ILE A 219 -11.65 -3.50 2.03
C ILE A 219 -10.66 -4.59 1.65
N GLN A 220 -10.49 -5.60 2.51
CA GLN A 220 -9.63 -6.76 2.21
C GLN A 220 -10.08 -7.45 0.92
N MET A 221 -11.38 -7.76 0.78
CA MET A 221 -11.94 -8.39 -0.42
C MET A 221 -11.69 -7.53 -1.67
N ARG A 222 -11.85 -6.21 -1.56
CA ARG A 222 -11.59 -5.29 -2.67
C ARG A 222 -10.12 -5.29 -3.09
N LEU A 223 -9.21 -5.14 -2.13
CA LEU A 223 -7.76 -5.15 -2.39
C LEU A 223 -7.32 -6.48 -3.02
N MET A 224 -7.83 -7.62 -2.52
CA MET A 224 -7.49 -8.93 -3.09
C MET A 224 -8.12 -9.17 -4.46
N GLY A 225 -9.31 -8.60 -4.70
CA GLY A 225 -9.90 -8.56 -6.04
C GLY A 225 -9.02 -7.78 -7.03
N LEU A 226 -8.46 -6.63 -6.62
CA LEU A 226 -7.52 -5.87 -7.44
C LEU A 226 -6.22 -6.63 -7.69
N LEU A 227 -5.66 -7.33 -6.68
CA LEU A 227 -4.48 -8.18 -6.85
C LEU A 227 -4.72 -9.26 -7.91
N GLN A 228 -5.83 -10.00 -7.79
CA GLN A 228 -6.16 -11.07 -8.71
C GLN A 228 -6.41 -10.55 -10.13
N SER A 229 -7.14 -9.44 -10.27
CA SER A 229 -7.37 -8.78 -11.55
C SER A 229 -6.06 -8.30 -12.18
N CYS A 230 -5.15 -7.72 -11.40
CA CYS A 230 -3.85 -7.30 -11.89
C CYS A 230 -3.04 -8.47 -12.43
N VAL A 231 -2.94 -9.57 -11.68
CA VAL A 231 -2.24 -10.77 -12.17
C VAL A 231 -2.87 -11.29 -13.47
N LYS A 232 -4.21 -11.37 -13.56
CA LYS A 232 -4.90 -11.77 -14.80
C LYS A 232 -4.58 -10.84 -15.98
N THR A 233 -4.61 -9.53 -15.75
CA THR A 233 -4.31 -8.54 -16.79
C THR A 233 -2.87 -8.67 -17.28
N LEU A 234 -1.89 -8.78 -16.36
CA LEU A 234 -0.48 -8.91 -16.74
C LEU A 234 -0.17 -10.24 -17.43
N GLU A 235 -0.87 -11.33 -17.08
CA GLU A 235 -0.79 -12.59 -17.83
C GLU A 235 -1.36 -12.46 -19.25
N ALA A 236 -2.41 -11.66 -19.44
CA ALA A 236 -3.00 -11.40 -20.76
C ALA A 236 -2.16 -10.43 -21.61
N GLU A 237 -1.34 -9.57 -21.00
CA GLU A 237 -0.35 -8.72 -21.68
C GLU A 237 0.87 -9.50 -22.20
N ARG A 238 0.93 -10.83 -21.97
CA ARG A 238 2.08 -11.65 -22.33
C ARG A 238 2.32 -11.74 -23.83
#